data_AF-A0A1D7V1W0-F1
#
_entry.id   AF-A0A1D7V1W0-F1
#
_cell.length_a   1.000
_cell.length_b   1.000
_cell.length_c   1.000
_cell.angle_alpha   90.00
_cell.angle_beta   90.00
_cell.angle_gamma   90.00
#
_symmetry.space_group_name_H-M   'P 1'
#
loop_
_entity.id
_entity.type
_entity.pdbx_description
1 polymer ?
#
loop_
_entity_poly.entity_id
_entity_poly.type
_entity_poly.pdbx_seq_one_letter_code
_entity_poly.pdbx_strand_id
1 'polypeptide(L)'
;MKENQKSSYLNLRVLFCILLLTSISSIFSQEKTNDQKDSKENTKIGSEKELIVTGKLESVRKKAFLGLKGIRTSLLNFGKKQDLDKITSDYGQAEISYLRAEYSTAATGFENVYKAVVPLEEVLRRDYETKTVQLGQELAPLIVSIRLDQKNKNRSILPVLEKYYVRSGDSSKASVSELEKGERTSALYFQKQALISLYQIKILLGKIEDSTISLSDRISKNRILETDYLKPEELIYWDDAEDKLHSDSEEERKKDRIRTLKSYEWRLGISSGKLQKESDSKNSPASSEKQNNTKP
;
A
#
# COMPACT_ATOMS: atom_id res chain seq x y z
N MET A 1 -4.33 14.60 -33.98
CA MET A 1 -3.22 15.49 -33.59
C MET A 1 -3.21 15.64 -32.08
N LYS A 2 -2.48 14.77 -31.38
CA LYS A 2 -2.27 14.84 -29.92
C LYS A 2 -0.92 14.22 -29.58
N GLU A 3 0.13 15.00 -29.69
CA GLU A 3 1.44 14.71 -29.10
C GLU A 3 2.18 16.04 -28.99
N ASN A 4 2.30 16.59 -27.77
CA ASN A 4 3.41 17.48 -27.37
C ASN A 4 3.34 18.01 -25.93
N GLN A 5 2.46 17.50 -25.06
CA GLN A 5 2.37 18.02 -23.69
C GLN A 5 3.34 17.34 -22.69
N LYS A 6 4.03 16.25 -23.07
CA LYS A 6 4.97 15.52 -22.19
C LYS A 6 6.43 16.03 -22.23
N SER A 7 6.81 16.85 -23.22
CA SER A 7 8.20 17.32 -23.40
C SER A 7 8.59 18.47 -22.45
N SER A 8 7.63 19.28 -22.00
CA SER A 8 7.92 20.48 -21.19
C SER A 8 8.32 20.17 -19.74
N TYR A 9 7.78 19.10 -19.14
CA TYR A 9 8.05 18.76 -17.73
C TYR A 9 9.43 18.13 -17.48
N LEU A 10 10.01 17.46 -18.48
CA LEU A 10 11.35 16.90 -18.38
C LEU A 10 12.43 17.98 -18.45
N ASN A 11 12.24 18.99 -19.30
CA ASN A 11 13.20 20.07 -19.46
C ASN A 11 13.29 20.98 -18.21
N LEU A 12 12.18 21.17 -17.49
CA LEU A 12 12.17 22.00 -16.27
C LEU A 12 12.97 21.35 -15.11
N ARG A 13 12.94 20.01 -14.99
CA ARG A 13 13.69 19.27 -13.96
C ARG A 13 15.19 19.23 -14.27
N VAL A 14 15.55 19.08 -15.54
CA VAL A 14 16.96 19.12 -15.97
C VAL A 14 17.54 20.53 -15.81
N LEU A 15 16.77 21.58 -16.09
CA LEU A 15 17.21 22.97 -15.88
C LEU A 15 17.43 23.29 -14.39
N PHE A 16 16.59 22.75 -13.49
CA PHE A 16 16.75 22.91 -12.04
C PHE A 16 18.00 22.16 -11.51
N CYS A 17 18.32 21.00 -12.09
CA CYS A 17 19.55 20.27 -11.77
C CYS A 17 20.83 20.97 -12.25
N ILE A 18 20.79 21.68 -13.39
CA ILE A 18 21.95 22.41 -13.91
C ILE A 18 22.19 23.72 -13.14
N LEU A 19 21.13 24.44 -12.74
CA LEU A 19 21.24 25.66 -11.93
C LEU A 19 21.81 25.42 -10.52
N LEU A 20 21.59 24.22 -9.95
CA LEU A 20 22.18 23.80 -8.67
C LEU A 20 23.66 23.40 -8.77
N LEU A 21 24.16 23.05 -9.97
CA LEU A 21 25.56 22.67 -10.17
C LEU A 21 26.48 23.87 -10.44
N THR A 22 25.97 24.94 -11.06
CA THR A 22 26.77 26.14 -11.38
C THR A 22 26.96 27.10 -10.20
N SER A 23 26.19 26.96 -9.12
CA SER A 23 26.35 27.75 -7.89
C SER A 23 27.40 27.19 -6.93
N ILE A 24 27.96 26.01 -7.21
CA ILE A 24 29.01 25.37 -6.38
C ILE A 24 30.42 25.78 -6.83
N SER A 25 30.58 26.29 -8.05
CA SER A 25 31.89 26.66 -8.61
C SER A 25 32.46 28.02 -8.16
N SER A 26 31.81 28.77 -7.26
CA SER A 26 32.28 30.13 -6.88
C SER A 26 32.75 30.31 -5.43
N ILE A 27 32.91 29.26 -4.62
CA ILE A 27 33.38 29.39 -3.23
C ILE A 27 34.82 28.88 -3.03
N PHE A 28 35.50 28.47 -4.10
CA PHE A 28 36.90 28.07 -4.01
C PHE A 28 37.83 29.25 -4.32
N SER A 29 38.04 30.14 -3.34
CA SER A 29 39.21 31.01 -3.34
C SER A 29 39.66 31.36 -1.91
N GLN A 30 40.86 30.87 -1.61
CA GLN A 30 41.84 31.29 -0.58
C GLN A 30 41.42 31.40 0.89
N GLU A 31 41.96 30.48 1.71
CA GLU A 31 42.84 30.88 2.83
C GLU A 31 43.77 29.72 3.26
N LYS A 32 45.08 29.90 3.08
CA LYS A 32 46.13 29.25 3.90
C LYS A 32 46.29 30.16 5.14
N THR A 33 46.46 29.72 6.38
CA THR A 33 47.47 28.82 6.96
C THR A 33 47.12 28.66 8.45
N ASN A 34 47.24 27.46 9.04
CA ASN A 34 48.06 27.27 10.26
C ASN A 34 48.20 25.78 10.62
N ASP A 35 49.45 25.35 10.68
CA ASP A 35 49.91 24.01 11.04
C ASP A 35 49.73 23.72 12.53
N GLN A 36 48.90 22.73 12.87
CA GLN A 36 49.05 21.78 14.00
C GLN A 36 47.83 20.85 14.11
N LYS A 37 47.57 20.01 13.09
CA LYS A 37 46.53 18.95 13.18
C LYS A 37 46.77 17.69 12.32
N ASP A 38 47.96 17.53 11.75
CA ASP A 38 48.20 16.58 10.64
C ASP A 38 48.22 15.08 10.97
N SER A 39 48.19 14.66 12.23
CA SER A 39 48.19 13.22 12.54
C SER A 39 46.79 12.59 12.53
N LYS A 40 45.75 13.33 12.95
CA LYS A 40 44.36 12.84 12.93
C LYS A 40 43.69 12.97 11.55
N GLU A 41 44.13 13.94 10.76
CA GLU A 41 43.55 14.22 9.44
C GLU A 41 43.99 13.20 8.39
N ASN A 42 45.29 12.86 8.36
CA ASN A 42 45.81 11.81 7.47
C ASN A 42 45.24 10.41 7.76
N THR A 43 44.90 10.12 9.03
CA THR A 43 44.25 8.85 9.41
C THR A 43 42.77 8.81 8.99
N LYS A 44 42.07 9.95 9.07
CA LYS A 44 40.68 10.11 8.57
C LYS A 44 40.59 10.01 7.05
N ILE A 45 41.51 10.65 6.32
CA ILE A 45 41.55 10.61 4.85
C ILE A 45 41.82 9.16 4.37
N GLY A 46 42.65 8.40 5.09
CA GLY A 46 42.90 6.99 4.81
C GLY A 46 41.66 6.10 4.97
N SER A 47 40.90 6.25 6.06
CA SER A 47 39.70 5.43 6.31
C SER A 47 38.51 5.81 5.42
N GLU A 48 38.37 7.08 5.04
CA GLU A 48 37.33 7.54 4.12
C GLU A 48 37.56 7.03 2.69
N LYS A 49 38.82 7.01 2.24
CA LYS A 49 39.19 6.41 0.95
C LYS A 49 38.94 4.91 0.94
N GLU A 50 39.19 4.21 2.04
CA GLU A 50 38.89 2.78 2.18
C GLU A 50 37.39 2.48 2.12
N LEU A 51 36.54 3.29 2.76
CA LEU A 51 35.07 3.11 2.73
C LEU A 51 34.47 3.20 1.32
N ILE A 52 35.02 4.09 0.48
CA ILE A 52 34.61 4.26 -0.92
C ILE A 52 35.20 3.15 -1.80
N VAL A 53 36.50 2.85 -1.64
CA VAL A 53 37.19 1.83 -2.45
C VAL A 53 36.63 0.42 -2.18
N THR A 54 36.18 0.15 -0.95
CA THR A 54 35.55 -1.13 -0.58
C THR A 54 34.08 -1.22 -0.95
N GLY A 55 33.44 -0.13 -1.41
CA GLY A 55 32.00 -0.07 -1.73
C GLY A 55 31.08 -0.27 -0.52
N LYS A 56 31.63 -0.24 0.69
CA LYS A 56 30.89 -0.50 1.94
C LYS A 56 29.89 0.61 2.22
N LEU A 57 30.26 1.86 1.92
CA LEU A 57 29.39 3.03 2.07
C LEU A 57 28.15 2.94 1.17
N GLU A 58 28.35 2.63 -0.10
CA GLU A 58 27.26 2.48 -1.09
C GLU A 58 26.35 1.31 -0.71
N SER A 59 26.93 0.21 -0.23
CA SER A 59 26.19 -0.96 0.24
C SER A 59 25.29 -0.63 1.44
N VAL A 60 25.82 0.02 2.49
CA VAL A 60 25.02 0.36 3.67
C VAL A 60 23.96 1.42 3.34
N ARG A 61 24.30 2.40 2.50
CA ARG A 61 23.35 3.40 2.00
C ARG A 61 22.19 2.75 1.26
N LYS A 62 22.48 1.82 0.33
CA LYS A 62 21.47 1.08 -0.42
C LYS A 62 20.58 0.24 0.50
N LYS A 63 21.16 -0.46 1.48
CA LYS A 63 20.40 -1.27 2.45
C LYS A 63 19.48 -0.40 3.31
N ALA A 64 19.99 0.72 3.83
CA ALA A 64 19.20 1.67 4.60
C ALA A 64 18.03 2.22 3.76
N PHE A 65 18.29 2.61 2.51
CA PHE A 65 17.25 3.10 1.60
C PHE A 65 16.18 2.06 1.30
N LEU A 66 16.59 0.83 0.92
CA LEU A 66 15.65 -0.23 0.57
C LEU A 66 14.78 -0.65 1.75
N GLY A 67 15.37 -0.80 2.93
CA GLY A 67 14.61 -1.14 4.14
C GLY A 67 13.63 -0.02 4.52
N LEU A 68 14.07 1.25 4.51
CA LEU A 68 13.19 2.39 4.78
C LEU A 68 12.03 2.46 3.77
N LYS A 69 12.33 2.28 2.48
CA LYS A 69 11.31 2.22 1.43
C LYS A 69 10.33 1.08 1.66
N GLY A 70 10.83 -0.10 2.06
CA GLY A 70 10.04 -1.31 2.27
C GLY A 70 9.05 -1.22 3.43
N ILE A 71 9.40 -0.51 4.50
CA ILE A 71 8.51 -0.35 5.67
C ILE A 71 7.63 0.91 5.61
N ARG A 72 7.90 1.84 4.69
CA ARG A 72 7.27 3.17 4.66
C ARG A 72 5.75 3.11 4.71
N THR A 73 5.14 2.38 3.77
CA THR A 73 3.67 2.29 3.66
C THR A 73 3.08 1.61 4.89
N SER A 74 3.72 0.54 5.36
CA SER A 74 3.29 -0.19 6.54
C SER A 74 3.29 0.66 7.79
N LEU A 75 4.35 1.45 8.03
CA LEU A 75 4.39 2.35 9.17
C LEU A 75 3.28 3.41 9.09
N LEU A 76 2.98 3.95 7.91
CA LEU A 76 1.89 4.92 7.74
C LEU A 76 0.52 4.29 8.02
N ASN A 77 0.26 3.11 7.46
CA ASN A 77 -0.99 2.40 7.66
C ASN A 77 -1.20 2.02 9.14
N PHE A 78 -0.16 1.54 9.82
CA PHE A 78 -0.26 1.12 11.22
C PHE A 78 0.00 2.25 12.24
N GLY A 79 -0.15 3.51 11.84
CA GLY A 79 -0.13 4.66 12.75
C GLY A 79 1.25 4.99 13.35
N LYS A 80 2.33 4.46 12.76
CA LYS A 80 3.72 4.67 13.19
C LYS A 80 4.40 5.82 12.44
N LYS A 81 3.64 6.87 12.14
CA LYS A 81 4.13 8.05 11.40
C LYS A 81 5.32 8.72 12.10
N GLN A 82 5.29 8.84 13.43
CA GLN A 82 6.39 9.46 14.19
C GLN A 82 7.71 8.71 14.05
N ASP A 83 7.65 7.37 14.09
CA ASP A 83 8.84 6.52 13.87
C ASP A 83 9.37 6.69 12.45
N LEU A 84 8.48 6.72 11.45
CA LEU A 84 8.85 6.94 10.05
C LEU A 84 9.49 8.32 9.83
N ASP A 85 8.89 9.38 10.38
CA ASP A 85 9.37 10.75 10.24
C ASP A 85 10.78 10.90 10.83
N LYS A 86 11.02 10.29 12.00
CA LYS A 86 12.35 10.24 12.64
C LYS A 86 13.38 9.53 11.74
N ILE A 87 13.10 8.30 11.32
CA ILE A 87 14.05 7.51 10.52
C ILE A 87 14.31 8.17 9.16
N THR A 88 13.28 8.78 8.56
CA THR A 88 13.41 9.55 7.31
C THR A 88 14.28 10.78 7.50
N SER A 89 14.13 11.49 8.61
CA SER A 89 14.99 12.62 8.97
C SER A 89 16.44 12.18 9.16
N ASP A 90 16.67 11.10 9.92
CA ASP A 90 18.00 10.54 10.17
C ASP A 90 18.69 10.10 8.86
N TYR A 91 17.93 9.47 7.96
CA TYR A 91 18.41 9.14 6.60
C TYR A 91 18.74 10.40 5.80
N GLY A 92 17.89 11.43 5.85
CA GLY A 92 18.13 12.71 5.19
C GLY A 92 19.41 13.40 5.68
N GLN A 93 19.70 13.37 6.98
CA GLN A 93 20.96 13.89 7.53
C GLN A 93 22.17 13.09 7.04
N ALA A 94 22.08 11.76 7.01
CA ALA A 94 23.14 10.91 6.46
C ALA A 94 23.40 11.21 4.98
N GLU A 95 22.36 11.47 4.18
CA GLU A 95 22.51 11.89 2.79
C GLU A 95 23.14 13.27 2.64
N ILE A 96 22.81 14.22 3.50
CA ILE A 96 23.46 15.55 3.49
C ILE A 96 24.96 15.41 3.74
N SER A 97 25.37 14.63 4.75
CA SER A 97 26.79 14.35 5.01
C SER A 97 27.44 13.61 3.83
N TYR A 98 26.75 12.66 3.20
CA TYR A 98 27.24 11.97 2.00
C TYR A 98 27.53 12.95 0.86
N LEU A 99 26.59 13.87 0.59
CA LEU A 99 26.72 14.89 -0.46
C LEU A 99 27.81 15.93 -0.14
N ARG A 100 28.10 16.18 1.13
CA ARG A 100 29.21 17.03 1.60
C ARG A 100 30.57 16.33 1.60
N ALA A 101 30.64 15.09 1.13
CA ALA A 101 31.82 14.24 1.19
C ALA A 101 32.32 13.94 2.63
N GLU A 102 31.45 14.07 3.64
CA GLU A 102 31.71 13.67 5.03
C GLU A 102 31.46 12.16 5.19
N TYR A 103 32.23 11.34 4.46
CA TYR A 103 31.90 9.93 4.24
C TYR A 103 31.91 9.06 5.50
N SER A 104 32.81 9.32 6.45
CA SER A 104 32.81 8.60 7.73
C SER A 104 31.53 8.89 8.54
N THR A 105 31.07 10.15 8.52
CA THR A 105 29.83 10.57 9.20
C THR A 105 28.61 9.96 8.50
N ALA A 106 28.58 10.02 7.16
CA ALA A 106 27.52 9.46 6.35
C ALA A 106 27.39 7.94 6.54
N ALA A 107 28.50 7.20 6.52
CA ALA A 107 28.53 5.75 6.75
C ALA A 107 27.88 5.39 8.10
N THR A 108 28.28 6.10 9.16
CA THR A 108 27.73 5.91 10.51
C THR A 108 26.24 6.23 10.55
N GLY A 109 25.83 7.32 9.89
CA GLY A 109 24.42 7.71 9.77
C GLY A 109 23.55 6.65 9.09
N PHE A 110 23.97 6.16 7.91
CA PHE A 110 23.26 5.09 7.20
C PHE A 110 23.23 3.78 8.00
N GLU A 111 24.30 3.43 8.69
CA GLU A 111 24.32 2.23 9.54
C GLU A 111 23.33 2.35 10.71
N ASN A 112 23.23 3.52 11.33
CA ASN A 112 22.26 3.77 12.40
C ASN A 112 20.81 3.68 11.88
N VAL A 113 20.54 4.25 10.70
CA VAL A 113 19.24 4.11 10.05
C VAL A 113 18.93 2.65 9.77
N TYR A 114 19.87 1.91 9.19
CA TYR A 114 19.69 0.49 8.90
C TYR A 114 19.41 -0.31 10.17
N LYS A 115 20.15 -0.08 11.26
CA LYS A 115 19.93 -0.71 12.56
C LYS A 115 18.55 -0.38 13.16
N ALA A 116 18.02 0.82 12.91
CA ALA A 116 16.68 1.21 13.37
C ALA A 116 15.56 0.57 12.52
N VAL A 117 15.79 0.37 11.22
CA VAL A 117 14.83 -0.22 10.28
C VAL A 117 14.67 -1.73 10.48
N VAL A 118 15.76 -2.46 10.68
CA VAL A 118 15.78 -3.92 10.83
C VAL A 118 14.75 -4.47 11.85
N PRO A 119 14.64 -3.96 13.09
CA PRO A 119 13.66 -4.47 14.04
C PRO A 119 12.22 -4.17 13.61
N LEU A 120 11.97 -3.06 12.90
CA LEU A 120 10.63 -2.72 12.40
C LEU A 120 10.20 -3.66 11.27
N GLU A 121 11.12 -3.99 10.35
CA GLU A 121 10.88 -5.00 9.31
C GLU A 121 10.51 -6.35 9.94
N GLU A 122 11.23 -6.78 10.98
CA GLU A 122 10.98 -8.06 11.62
C GLU A 122 9.64 -8.08 12.37
N VAL A 123 9.29 -7.00 13.07
CA VAL A 123 7.97 -6.88 13.74
C VAL A 123 6.84 -6.96 12.72
N LEU A 124 6.93 -6.20 11.62
CA LEU A 124 5.95 -6.25 10.54
C LEU A 124 5.86 -7.65 9.94
N ARG A 125 6.99 -8.25 9.57
CA ARG A 125 7.04 -9.57 8.95
C ARG A 125 6.36 -10.63 9.82
N ARG A 126 6.64 -10.65 11.13
CA ARG A 126 6.01 -11.59 12.08
C ARG A 126 4.51 -11.37 12.24
N ASP A 127 4.05 -10.12 12.20
CA ASP A 127 2.63 -9.83 12.24
C ASP A 127 1.93 -10.37 10.97
N TYR A 128 2.48 -10.11 9.78
CA TYR A 128 1.97 -10.70 8.53
C TYR A 128 2.03 -12.24 8.54
N GLU A 129 3.09 -12.83 9.08
CA GLU A 129 3.21 -14.29 9.27
C GLU A 129 2.09 -14.83 10.16
N THR A 130 1.84 -14.18 11.30
CA THR A 130 0.78 -14.55 12.24
C THR A 130 -0.59 -14.48 11.57
N LYS A 131 -0.89 -13.41 10.82
CA LYS A 131 -2.14 -13.28 10.05
C LYS A 131 -2.27 -14.34 8.97
N THR A 132 -1.17 -14.66 8.29
CA THR A 132 -1.14 -15.69 7.24
C THR A 132 -1.44 -17.07 7.83
N VAL A 133 -0.85 -17.41 8.99
CA VAL A 133 -1.11 -18.67 9.68
C VAL A 133 -2.56 -18.76 10.15
N GLN A 134 -3.07 -17.71 10.79
CA GLN A 134 -4.46 -17.66 11.28
C GLN A 134 -5.46 -17.85 10.12
N LEU A 135 -5.29 -17.10 9.05
CA LEU A 135 -6.18 -17.20 7.89
C LEU A 135 -6.01 -18.52 7.14
N GLY A 136 -4.79 -19.08 7.11
CA GLY A 136 -4.53 -20.41 6.55
C GLY A 136 -5.26 -21.52 7.32
N GLN A 137 -5.30 -21.43 8.64
CA GLN A 137 -6.05 -22.35 9.51
C GLN A 137 -7.56 -22.21 9.36
N GLU A 138 -8.07 -20.99 9.13
CA GLU A 138 -9.48 -20.74 8.81
C GLU A 138 -9.88 -21.36 7.46
N LEU A 139 -9.05 -21.18 6.43
CA LEU A 139 -9.39 -21.54 5.05
C LEU A 139 -9.13 -23.01 4.69
N ALA A 140 -8.11 -23.64 5.28
CA ALA A 140 -7.77 -25.03 5.00
C ALA A 140 -8.95 -26.02 5.13
N PRO A 141 -9.71 -26.05 6.24
CA PRO A 141 -10.85 -26.97 6.37
C PRO A 141 -11.97 -26.69 5.36
N LEU A 142 -12.16 -25.42 4.95
CA LEU A 142 -13.13 -25.05 3.92
C LEU A 142 -12.73 -25.58 2.55
N ILE A 143 -11.46 -25.46 2.16
CA ILE A 143 -10.97 -25.99 0.89
C ILE A 143 -11.09 -27.52 0.86
N VAL A 144 -10.75 -28.19 1.97
CA VAL A 144 -10.88 -29.65 2.09
C VAL A 144 -12.34 -30.08 2.00
N SER A 145 -13.28 -29.39 2.65
CA SER A 145 -14.70 -29.74 2.59
C SER A 145 -15.27 -29.60 1.17
N ILE A 146 -14.90 -28.54 0.44
CA ILE A 146 -15.26 -28.35 -0.98
C ILE A 146 -14.63 -29.46 -1.85
N ARG A 147 -13.44 -29.96 -1.48
CA ARG A 147 -12.78 -31.06 -2.19
C ARG A 147 -13.51 -32.39 -2.00
N LEU A 148 -14.04 -32.65 -0.81
CA LEU A 148 -14.69 -33.92 -0.48
C LEU A 148 -16.15 -33.98 -0.96
N ASP A 149 -16.86 -32.85 -0.94
CA ASP A 149 -18.25 -32.79 -1.38
C ASP A 149 -18.38 -32.49 -2.89
N GLN A 150 -18.75 -33.51 -3.66
CA GLN A 150 -18.96 -33.38 -5.12
C GLN A 150 -20.13 -32.47 -5.50
N LYS A 151 -21.09 -32.26 -4.60
CA LYS A 151 -22.26 -31.39 -4.84
C LYS A 151 -22.04 -29.96 -4.34
N ASN A 152 -20.86 -29.66 -3.81
CA ASN A 152 -20.57 -28.34 -3.26
C ASN A 152 -20.64 -27.25 -4.35
N LYS A 153 -21.37 -26.16 -4.07
CA LYS A 153 -21.51 -25.02 -5.00
C LYS A 153 -20.18 -24.37 -5.40
N ASN A 154 -19.16 -24.45 -4.54
CA ASN A 154 -17.84 -23.88 -4.78
C ASN A 154 -16.92 -24.83 -5.57
N ARG A 155 -17.40 -26.00 -5.98
CA ARG A 155 -16.58 -27.00 -6.68
C ARG A 155 -15.98 -26.48 -7.98
N SER A 156 -16.71 -25.62 -8.70
CA SER A 156 -16.24 -25.01 -9.95
C SER A 156 -15.04 -24.09 -9.78
N ILE A 157 -14.91 -23.44 -8.61
CA ILE A 157 -13.80 -22.53 -8.30
C ILE A 157 -12.67 -23.21 -7.51
N LEU A 158 -12.85 -24.46 -7.07
CA LEU A 158 -11.86 -25.18 -6.26
C LEU A 158 -10.44 -25.15 -6.85
N PRO A 159 -10.19 -25.36 -8.16
CA PRO A 159 -8.83 -25.27 -8.72
C PRO A 159 -8.18 -23.90 -8.51
N VAL A 160 -8.98 -22.83 -8.54
CA VAL A 160 -8.51 -21.45 -8.30
C VAL A 160 -8.20 -21.25 -6.82
N LEU A 161 -9.04 -21.76 -5.92
CA LEU A 161 -8.79 -21.70 -4.48
C LEU A 161 -7.50 -22.43 -4.10
N GLU A 162 -7.30 -23.64 -4.62
CA GLU A 162 -6.10 -24.45 -4.41
C GLU A 162 -4.85 -23.74 -4.95
N LYS A 163 -4.94 -23.12 -6.12
CA LYS A 163 -3.84 -22.33 -6.69
C LYS A 163 -3.41 -21.18 -5.77
N TYR A 164 -4.36 -20.44 -5.21
CA TYR A 164 -4.04 -19.36 -4.26
C TYR A 164 -3.49 -19.90 -2.94
N TYR A 165 -4.01 -21.03 -2.47
CA TYR A 165 -3.54 -21.65 -1.23
C TYR A 165 -2.08 -22.14 -1.38
N VAL A 166 -1.77 -22.82 -2.49
CA VAL A 166 -0.39 -23.22 -2.82
C VAL A 166 0.52 -22.01 -2.95
N ARG A 167 0.08 -20.96 -3.67
CA ARG A 167 0.85 -19.71 -3.81
C ARG A 167 1.16 -19.05 -2.46
N SER A 168 0.22 -19.09 -1.51
CA SER A 168 0.45 -18.58 -0.16
C SER A 168 1.56 -19.37 0.55
N GLY A 169 1.52 -20.70 0.45
CA GLY A 169 2.54 -21.58 1.00
C GLY A 169 3.92 -21.36 0.36
N ASP A 170 3.98 -21.25 -0.96
CA ASP A 170 5.22 -20.99 -1.69
C ASP A 170 5.81 -19.61 -1.35
N SER A 171 4.96 -18.59 -1.22
CA SER A 171 5.40 -17.25 -0.81
C SER A 171 5.92 -17.23 0.63
N SER A 172 5.28 -17.97 1.53
CA SER A 172 5.76 -18.12 2.92
C SER A 172 7.13 -18.81 2.96
N LYS A 173 7.35 -19.86 2.16
CA LYS A 173 8.66 -20.51 2.03
C LYS A 173 9.72 -19.58 1.44
N ALA A 174 9.35 -18.79 0.43
CA ALA A 174 10.24 -17.78 -0.15
C ALA A 174 10.64 -16.72 0.90
N SER A 175 9.70 -16.29 1.75
CA SER A 175 10.01 -15.38 2.86
C SER A 175 11.10 -15.94 3.80
N VAL A 176 10.98 -17.21 4.20
CA VAL A 176 11.98 -17.89 5.02
C VAL A 176 13.34 -17.96 4.31
N SER A 177 13.35 -18.33 3.02
CA SER A 177 14.61 -18.42 2.25
C SER A 177 15.31 -17.06 2.10
N GLU A 178 14.56 -15.97 1.90
CA GLU A 178 15.14 -14.62 1.83
C GLU A 178 15.67 -14.17 3.19
N LEU A 179 15.00 -14.56 4.29
CA LEU A 179 15.47 -14.26 5.63
C LEU A 179 16.79 -14.97 5.94
N GLU A 180 16.96 -16.23 5.52
CA GLU A 180 18.22 -16.99 5.63
C GLU A 180 19.38 -16.32 4.86
N LYS A 181 19.08 -15.66 3.73
CA LYS A 181 20.06 -14.85 2.97
C LYS A 181 20.35 -13.50 3.62
N GLY A 182 19.59 -13.11 4.65
CA GLY A 182 19.68 -11.81 5.30
C GLY A 182 18.90 -10.68 4.60
N GLU A 183 18.12 -11.00 3.56
CA GLU A 183 17.33 -10.07 2.75
C GLU A 183 15.95 -9.82 3.38
N ARG A 184 15.94 -9.08 4.51
CA ARG A 184 14.75 -8.85 5.34
C ARG A 184 13.61 -8.14 4.61
N THR A 185 13.92 -7.15 3.79
CA THR A 185 12.92 -6.41 3.00
C THR A 185 12.21 -7.34 2.01
N SER A 186 12.96 -8.21 1.34
CA SER A 186 12.42 -9.23 0.44
C SER A 186 11.58 -10.26 1.20
N ALA A 187 12.03 -10.68 2.39
CA ALA A 187 11.28 -11.58 3.26
C ALA A 187 9.91 -10.98 3.67
N LEU A 188 9.87 -9.70 4.06
CA LEU A 188 8.63 -8.97 4.35
C LEU A 188 7.71 -8.92 3.12
N TYR A 189 8.26 -8.59 1.94
CA TYR A 189 7.49 -8.57 0.69
C TYR A 189 6.81 -9.92 0.42
N PHE A 190 7.54 -11.03 0.50
CA PHE A 190 6.97 -12.36 0.27
C PHE A 190 5.92 -12.74 1.32
N GLN A 191 6.07 -12.29 2.57
CA GLN A 191 5.06 -12.52 3.59
C GLN A 191 3.77 -11.73 3.32
N LYS A 192 3.87 -10.49 2.84
CA LYS A 192 2.71 -9.72 2.34
C LYS A 192 2.00 -10.46 1.19
N GLN A 193 2.75 -11.01 0.23
CA GLN A 193 2.18 -11.78 -0.89
C GLN A 193 1.51 -13.08 -0.46
N ALA A 194 2.05 -13.74 0.57
CA ALA A 194 1.43 -14.92 1.16
C ALA A 194 0.04 -14.60 1.73
N LEU A 195 -0.09 -13.47 2.43
CA LEU A 195 -1.35 -13.02 3.00
C LEU A 195 -2.37 -12.61 1.92
N ILE A 196 -1.95 -11.84 0.90
CA ILE A 196 -2.83 -11.46 -0.23
C ILE A 196 -3.46 -12.68 -0.88
N SER A 197 -2.66 -13.73 -1.10
CA SER A 197 -3.16 -14.95 -1.75
C SER A 197 -4.28 -15.60 -0.95
N LEU A 198 -4.24 -15.55 0.38
CA LEU A 198 -5.31 -16.06 1.24
C LEU A 198 -6.53 -15.14 1.25
N TYR A 199 -6.35 -13.81 1.24
CA TYR A 199 -7.47 -12.88 1.09
C TYR A 199 -8.20 -13.07 -0.25
N GLN A 200 -7.49 -13.40 -1.32
CA GLN A 200 -8.10 -13.72 -2.61
C GLN A 200 -9.04 -14.95 -2.52
N ILE A 201 -8.68 -15.97 -1.72
CA ILE A 201 -9.56 -17.12 -1.44
C ILE A 201 -10.83 -16.63 -0.72
N LYS A 202 -10.67 -15.82 0.33
CA LYS A 202 -11.80 -15.29 1.13
C LYS A 202 -12.78 -14.48 0.28
N ILE A 203 -12.25 -13.60 -0.58
CA ILE A 203 -13.03 -12.81 -1.53
C ILE A 203 -13.80 -13.72 -2.50
N LEU A 204 -13.14 -14.75 -3.06
CA LEU A 204 -13.80 -15.67 -4.00
C LEU A 204 -14.91 -16.48 -3.35
N LEU A 205 -14.68 -17.00 -2.15
CA LEU A 205 -15.69 -17.74 -1.39
C LEU A 205 -16.91 -16.86 -1.10
N GLY A 206 -16.69 -15.64 -0.59
CA GLY A 206 -17.77 -14.69 -0.33
C GLY A 206 -18.56 -14.30 -1.58
N LYS A 207 -17.87 -14.07 -2.71
CA LYS A 207 -18.52 -13.77 -4.00
C LYS A 207 -19.45 -14.88 -4.47
N ILE A 208 -19.05 -16.15 -4.32
CA ILE A 208 -19.92 -17.28 -4.71
C ILE A 208 -21.07 -17.44 -3.72
N GLU A 209 -20.87 -17.21 -2.43
CA GLU A 209 -21.96 -17.19 -1.46
C GLU A 209 -23.04 -16.18 -1.82
N ASP A 210 -22.64 -15.00 -2.27
CA ASP A 210 -23.55 -13.94 -2.69
C ASP A 210 -24.03 -14.07 -4.15
N SER A 211 -23.57 -15.06 -4.90
CA SER A 211 -23.98 -15.23 -6.32
C SER A 211 -25.45 -15.60 -6.47
N THR A 212 -26.07 -16.14 -5.41
CA THR A 212 -27.48 -16.55 -5.39
C THR A 212 -28.44 -15.47 -4.90
N ILE A 213 -27.94 -14.36 -4.36
CA ILE A 213 -28.78 -13.26 -3.87
C ILE A 213 -28.98 -12.20 -4.96
N SER A 214 -30.11 -11.49 -4.88
CA SER A 214 -30.43 -10.46 -5.88
C SER A 214 -29.44 -9.29 -5.83
N LEU A 215 -29.33 -8.55 -6.93
CA LEU A 215 -28.49 -7.35 -6.97
C LEU A 215 -28.92 -6.31 -5.93
N SER A 216 -30.23 -6.21 -5.65
CA SER A 216 -30.78 -5.33 -4.60
C SER A 216 -30.28 -5.74 -3.22
N ASP A 217 -30.27 -7.04 -2.91
CA ASP A 217 -29.78 -7.56 -1.63
C ASP A 217 -28.27 -7.39 -1.48
N ARG A 218 -27.52 -7.49 -2.57
CA ARG A 218 -26.08 -7.20 -2.55
C ARG A 218 -25.80 -5.73 -2.25
N ILE A 219 -26.61 -4.83 -2.81
CA ILE A 219 -26.50 -3.40 -2.54
C ILE A 219 -26.84 -3.11 -1.07
N SER A 220 -27.94 -3.67 -0.55
CA SER A 220 -28.36 -3.44 0.85
C SER A 220 -27.36 -3.98 1.87
N LYS A 221 -26.62 -5.05 1.54
CA LYS A 221 -25.54 -5.61 2.36
C LYS A 221 -24.17 -4.96 2.12
N ASN A 222 -24.07 -3.92 1.29
CA ASN A 222 -22.80 -3.32 0.89
C ASN A 222 -21.79 -4.32 0.30
N ARG A 223 -22.23 -5.28 -0.51
CA ARG A 223 -21.40 -6.30 -1.19
C ARG A 223 -21.24 -5.98 -2.68
N ILE A 224 -20.66 -4.82 -2.94
CA ILE A 224 -20.61 -4.17 -4.26
C ILE A 224 -19.20 -4.28 -4.87
N LEU A 225 -18.18 -4.06 -4.06
CA LEU A 225 -16.77 -4.13 -4.42
C LEU A 225 -16.18 -5.48 -4.00
N GLU A 226 -15.06 -5.87 -4.61
CA GLU A 226 -14.39 -7.13 -4.26
C GLU A 226 -13.84 -7.13 -2.83
N THR A 227 -13.33 -5.99 -2.39
CA THR A 227 -12.81 -5.80 -1.04
C THR A 227 -13.91 -5.82 0.01
N ASP A 228 -15.19 -5.69 -0.36
CA ASP A 228 -16.30 -5.71 0.60
C ASP A 228 -16.41 -7.07 1.29
N TYR A 229 -15.82 -8.13 0.76
CA TYR A 229 -15.77 -9.46 1.36
C TYR A 229 -14.72 -9.64 2.46
N LEU A 230 -13.88 -8.62 2.68
CA LEU A 230 -12.92 -8.57 3.77
C LEU A 230 -13.49 -7.75 4.94
N LYS A 231 -13.07 -8.09 6.17
CA LYS A 231 -13.40 -7.30 7.35
C LYS A 231 -12.62 -5.96 7.33
N PRO A 232 -13.09 -4.90 8.00
CA PRO A 232 -12.36 -3.64 8.09
C PRO A 232 -10.91 -3.80 8.58
N GLU A 233 -10.70 -4.69 9.56
CA GLU A 233 -9.37 -4.98 10.10
C GLU A 233 -8.48 -5.75 9.13
N GLU A 234 -9.04 -6.38 8.10
CA GLU A 234 -8.32 -7.09 7.04
C GLU A 234 -8.02 -6.16 5.85
N LEU A 235 -8.87 -5.16 5.61
CA LEU A 235 -8.69 -4.18 4.53
C LEU A 235 -7.38 -3.41 4.65
N ILE A 236 -6.99 -3.04 5.87
CA ILE A 236 -5.73 -2.33 6.09
C ILE A 236 -4.51 -3.19 5.67
N TYR A 237 -4.55 -4.50 5.93
CA TYR A 237 -3.49 -5.42 5.51
C TYR A 237 -3.53 -5.68 4.01
N TRP A 238 -4.73 -5.76 3.42
CA TRP A 238 -4.90 -5.84 1.98
C TRP A 238 -4.25 -4.66 1.27
N ASP A 239 -4.61 -3.44 1.66
CA ASP A 239 -4.09 -2.21 1.07
C ASP A 239 -2.57 -2.10 1.26
N ASP A 240 -2.09 -2.40 2.47
CA ASP A 240 -0.66 -2.34 2.75
C ASP A 240 0.16 -3.38 1.99
N ALA A 241 -0.40 -4.57 1.76
CA ALA A 241 0.25 -5.60 0.98
C ALA A 241 0.29 -5.27 -0.52
N GLU A 242 -0.62 -4.42 -0.99
CA GLU A 242 -0.58 -3.79 -2.33
C GLU A 242 0.30 -2.52 -2.36
N ASP A 243 1.01 -2.22 -1.27
CA ASP A 243 1.82 -1.01 -1.07
C ASP A 243 1.02 0.30 -1.24
N LYS A 244 -0.26 0.29 -0.87
CA LYS A 244 -1.15 1.46 -0.88
C LYS A 244 -1.41 2.01 0.53
N LEU A 245 -1.63 3.31 0.61
CA LEU A 245 -2.13 3.92 1.83
C LEU A 245 -3.60 3.59 2.01
N HIS A 246 -3.95 3.13 3.21
CA HIS A 246 -5.30 2.72 3.56
C HIS A 246 -6.29 3.90 3.47
N SER A 247 -5.89 5.09 3.93
CA SER A 247 -6.71 6.32 3.82
C SER A 247 -7.11 6.61 2.38
N ASP A 248 -6.14 6.55 1.48
CA ASP A 248 -6.34 6.90 0.06
C ASP A 248 -7.19 5.81 -0.61
N SER A 249 -6.91 4.55 -0.30
CA SER A 249 -7.66 3.39 -0.79
C SER A 249 -9.12 3.39 -0.30
N GLU A 250 -9.38 3.85 0.93
CA GLU A 250 -10.74 4.04 1.43
C GLU A 250 -11.50 5.13 0.66
N GLU A 251 -10.86 6.26 0.36
CA GLU A 251 -11.46 7.31 -0.47
C GLU A 251 -11.76 6.81 -1.89
N GLU A 252 -10.85 6.05 -2.49
CA GLU A 252 -11.05 5.41 -3.79
C GLU A 252 -12.22 4.42 -3.75
N ARG A 253 -12.28 3.54 -2.73
CA ARG A 253 -13.42 2.63 -2.53
C ARG A 253 -14.75 3.37 -2.39
N LYS A 254 -14.79 4.52 -1.71
CA LYS A 254 -16.00 5.36 -1.62
C LYS A 254 -16.42 5.87 -3.01
N LYS A 255 -15.48 6.37 -3.81
CA LYS A 255 -15.73 6.85 -5.19
C LYS A 255 -16.19 5.72 -6.11
N ASP A 256 -15.53 4.56 -6.01
CA ASP A 256 -15.85 3.38 -6.82
C ASP A 256 -17.21 2.80 -6.46
N ARG A 257 -17.57 2.80 -5.17
CA ARG A 257 -18.92 2.39 -4.74
C ARG A 257 -20.00 3.25 -5.39
N ILE A 258 -19.84 4.58 -5.37
CA ILE A 258 -20.78 5.51 -6.01
C ILE A 258 -20.87 5.24 -7.52
N ARG A 259 -19.73 5.05 -8.19
CA ARG A 259 -19.69 4.77 -9.64
C ARG A 259 -20.39 3.45 -9.98
N THR A 260 -20.14 2.41 -9.20
CA THR A 260 -20.73 1.09 -9.40
C THR A 260 -22.22 1.09 -9.12
N LEU A 261 -22.68 1.79 -8.08
CA LEU A 261 -24.11 1.98 -7.79
C LEU A 261 -24.83 2.69 -8.93
N LYS A 262 -24.30 3.82 -9.40
CA LYS A 262 -24.87 4.54 -10.56
C LYS A 262 -24.94 3.66 -11.82
N SER A 263 -23.95 2.79 -12.02
CA SER A 263 -23.95 1.85 -13.14
C SER A 263 -24.98 0.73 -12.98
N TYR A 264 -25.35 0.36 -11.75
CA TYR A 264 -26.44 -0.59 -11.51
C TYR A 264 -27.81 0.06 -11.67
N GLU A 265 -27.99 1.25 -11.14
CA GLU A 265 -29.17 2.10 -11.31
C GLU A 265 -29.49 2.31 -12.79
N TRP A 266 -28.48 2.69 -13.59
CA TRP A 266 -28.60 2.81 -15.03
C TRP A 266 -29.04 1.51 -15.71
N ARG A 267 -28.41 0.37 -15.35
CA ARG A 267 -28.76 -0.95 -15.91
C ARG A 267 -30.16 -1.42 -15.54
N LEU A 268 -30.64 -1.05 -14.35
CA LEU A 268 -31.97 -1.40 -13.87
C LEU A 268 -33.05 -0.41 -14.31
N GLY A 269 -32.68 0.68 -14.99
CA GLY A 269 -33.62 1.75 -15.36
C GLY A 269 -34.18 2.52 -14.14
N ILE A 270 -33.55 2.39 -12.97
CA ILE A 270 -33.94 3.04 -11.73
C ILE A 270 -33.06 4.27 -11.58
N SER A 271 -33.62 5.47 -11.74
CA SER A 271 -32.91 6.68 -11.31
C SER A 271 -33.25 6.94 -9.84
N SER A 272 -32.26 6.83 -8.94
CA SER A 272 -32.37 7.32 -7.57
C SER A 272 -32.25 8.86 -7.55
N GLY A 273 -33.06 9.53 -8.37
CA GLY A 273 -33.33 10.96 -8.29
C GLY A 273 -34.60 11.31 -7.50
N LYS A 274 -35.31 10.29 -6.99
CA LYS A 274 -36.51 10.45 -6.15
C LYS A 274 -36.52 9.42 -5.02
N LEU A 275 -35.66 9.61 -4.02
CA LEU A 275 -35.95 9.12 -2.68
C LEU A 275 -35.79 10.30 -1.74
N GLN A 276 -36.92 10.68 -1.14
CA GLN A 276 -37.16 11.73 -0.14
C GLN A 276 -37.22 13.19 -0.65
N LYS A 277 -38.36 13.56 -1.24
CA LYS A 277 -39.12 14.69 -0.68
C LYS A 277 -40.31 14.12 0.07
N GLU A 278 -40.55 14.71 1.23
CA GLU A 278 -41.57 14.39 2.20
C GLU A 278 -42.85 13.81 1.60
N SER A 279 -43.29 12.70 2.20
CA SER A 279 -44.70 12.36 2.24
C SER A 279 -45.42 13.47 3.01
N ASP A 280 -45.78 14.56 2.33
CA ASP A 280 -46.82 15.45 2.82
C ASP A 280 -48.13 14.66 2.88
N SER A 281 -48.50 14.34 4.12
CA SER A 281 -49.85 14.34 4.65
C SER A 281 -50.98 14.24 3.62
N LYS A 282 -51.61 13.05 3.62
CA LYS A 282 -53.02 12.88 3.30
C LYS A 282 -53.85 14.04 3.85
N ASN A 283 -54.51 14.79 2.98
CA ASN A 283 -55.94 15.10 3.10
C ASN A 283 -56.41 15.94 1.90
N SER A 284 -57.14 15.32 0.98
CA SER A 284 -58.39 15.85 0.41
C SER A 284 -59.08 14.75 -0.41
N PRO A 285 -60.40 14.53 -0.27
CA PRO A 285 -61.08 13.39 -0.87
C PRO A 285 -61.42 13.62 -2.34
N ALA A 286 -61.68 12.49 -2.99
CA ALA A 286 -62.02 12.33 -4.39
C ALA A 286 -63.29 13.10 -4.83
N SER A 287 -63.26 13.41 -6.13
CA SER A 287 -64.32 13.91 -6.99
C SER A 287 -65.68 13.22 -6.87
N SER A 288 -66.75 14.00 -7.06
CA SER A 288 -67.98 13.50 -7.69
C SER A 288 -68.56 14.57 -8.61
N GLU A 289 -68.67 14.23 -9.89
CA GLU A 289 -69.29 15.02 -10.97
C GLU A 289 -70.81 15.14 -10.83
N LYS A 290 -71.30 16.32 -11.24
CA LYS A 290 -72.55 16.66 -11.97
C LYS A 290 -73.76 15.71 -11.97
N GLN A 291 -74.93 16.28 -11.62
CA GLN A 291 -76.13 16.48 -12.49
C GLN A 291 -77.19 17.27 -11.67
N ASN A 292 -77.49 18.55 -11.97
CA ASN A 292 -78.42 19.14 -12.96
C ASN A 292 -79.78 19.62 -12.38
N ASN A 293 -80.04 20.93 -12.55
CA ASN A 293 -81.31 21.70 -12.54
C ASN A 293 -82.20 21.68 -11.27
N THR A 294 -82.71 22.80 -10.76
CA THR A 294 -83.58 23.77 -11.44
C THR A 294 -83.66 25.10 -10.66
N LYS A 295 -83.78 26.23 -11.37
CA LYS A 295 -84.09 27.59 -10.88
C LYS A 295 -85.59 27.72 -10.52
N PRO A 296 -86.04 28.69 -9.69
CA PRO A 296 -86.01 30.13 -10.00
C PRO A 296 -85.06 30.97 -9.14
#